data_AF-A0A7X8CKV9-F1
#
_entry.id   AF-A0A7X8CKV9-F1
#
_cell.length_a   1.000
_cell.length_b   1.000
_cell.length_c   1.000
_cell.angle_alpha   90.00
_cell.angle_beta   90.00
_cell.angle_gamma   90.00
#
_symmetry.space_group_name_H-M   'P 1'
#
loop_
_entity.id
_entity.type
_entity.pdbx_description
1 polymer ?
#
loop_
_entity_poly.entity_id
_entity_poly.type
_entity_poly.pdbx_seq_one_letter_code
_entity_poly.pdbx_strand_id
1 'polypeptide(L)'
;MIGIINGTFPFLNLSFLFFPLVPIFWVSVPIFFAIKAFVYSFHHGASFFSAFINAIIGFFHYPQFLWSRRLMLDLPSETIQTILKESTKITKVSAPDSLFCPFCKIEIPHALRFLSEENITTTKRPMLCPRCQLRFDCCRYCQNYELSGNQRWMFENSRGKCTVIKEVQSIDTFCEPPMAKRLHDMGWDSLYTGLSIPDSFTPPDRCRQFIFDGEKAINDNIPGMGKIRVLLMKLQNKLN
;
A
#
# COMPACT_ATOMS: atom_id res chain seq x y z
N MET A 1 28.98 -23.53 -69.21
CA MET A 1 30.08 -23.72 -68.25
C MET A 1 30.03 -22.55 -67.28
N ILE A 2 29.33 -22.71 -66.15
CA ILE A 2 29.16 -21.70 -65.10
C ILE A 2 29.45 -22.41 -63.78
N GLY A 3 30.49 -21.96 -63.09
CA GLY A 3 31.01 -22.55 -61.86
C GLY A 3 30.05 -22.35 -60.69
N ILE A 4 29.81 -23.44 -59.97
CA ILE A 4 29.11 -23.44 -58.69
C ILE A 4 30.14 -23.05 -57.63
N ILE A 5 30.03 -21.82 -57.11
CA ILE A 5 30.76 -21.39 -55.91
C ILE A 5 29.93 -21.80 -54.69
N ASN A 6 30.46 -22.78 -53.95
CA ASN A 6 30.03 -23.13 -52.61
C ASN A 6 30.10 -21.91 -51.69
N GLY A 7 28.97 -21.53 -51.12
CA GLY A 7 28.87 -20.57 -50.02
C GLY A 7 28.16 -21.20 -48.82
N THR A 8 28.84 -22.08 -48.09
CA THR A 8 28.38 -22.52 -46.76
C THR A 8 28.57 -21.37 -45.78
N PHE A 9 27.54 -20.55 -45.60
CA PHE A 9 27.43 -19.67 -44.44
C PHE A 9 27.18 -20.54 -43.20
N PRO A 10 28.05 -20.53 -42.18
CA PRO A 10 27.74 -21.16 -40.92
C PRO A 10 26.81 -20.22 -40.17
N PHE A 11 25.51 -20.50 -40.18
CA PHE A 11 24.62 -20.01 -39.13
C PHE A 11 25.02 -20.73 -37.84
N LEU A 12 26.04 -20.20 -37.16
CA LEU A 12 26.33 -20.56 -35.77
C LEU A 12 25.09 -20.22 -34.95
N ASN A 13 24.45 -21.26 -34.42
CA ASN A 13 23.33 -21.22 -33.50
C ASN A 13 23.69 -20.41 -32.24
N LEU A 14 23.53 -19.08 -32.31
CA LEU A 14 23.71 -18.18 -31.16
C LEU A 14 22.80 -18.61 -29.98
N SER A 15 21.64 -19.20 -30.26
CA SER A 15 20.69 -19.73 -29.25
C SER A 15 21.24 -20.82 -28.34
N PHE A 16 22.22 -21.64 -28.77
CA PHE A 16 22.71 -22.77 -27.97
C PHE A 16 23.71 -22.36 -26.89
N LEU A 17 24.47 -21.28 -27.11
CA LEU A 17 25.45 -20.76 -26.15
C LEU A 17 24.80 -20.03 -24.97
N PHE A 18 23.61 -19.44 -25.17
CA PHE A 18 22.86 -18.78 -24.09
C PHE A 18 22.00 -19.73 -23.24
N PHE A 19 21.71 -20.94 -23.74
CA PHE A 19 20.86 -21.91 -23.04
C PHE A 19 21.36 -22.33 -21.64
N PRO A 20 22.67 -22.54 -21.37
CA PRO A 20 23.17 -22.78 -20.02
C PRO A 20 23.37 -21.50 -19.19
N LEU A 21 23.47 -20.33 -19.83
CA LEU A 21 23.66 -19.06 -19.12
C LEU A 21 22.36 -18.56 -18.47
N VAL A 22 21.21 -18.85 -19.08
CA VAL A 22 19.89 -18.49 -18.54
C VAL A 22 19.63 -19.09 -17.14
N PRO A 23 19.80 -20.42 -16.89
CA PRO A 23 19.60 -20.98 -15.56
C PRO A 23 20.63 -20.49 -14.53
N ILE A 24 21.89 -20.26 -14.95
CA ILE A 24 22.92 -19.69 -14.07
C ILE A 24 22.54 -18.25 -13.68
N PHE A 25 22.06 -17.43 -14.61
CA PHE A 25 21.60 -16.08 -14.35
C PHE A 25 20.37 -16.06 -13.43
N TRP A 26 19.42 -16.98 -13.67
CA TRP A 26 18.21 -17.15 -12.86
C TRP A 26 18.50 -17.51 -11.39
N VAL A 27 19.58 -18.24 -11.13
CA VAL A 27 19.96 -18.61 -9.76
C VAL A 27 20.89 -17.56 -9.13
N SER A 28 21.83 -17.01 -9.90
CA SER A 28 22.83 -16.06 -9.39
C SER A 28 22.25 -14.71 -8.99
N VAL A 29 21.26 -14.18 -9.72
CA VAL A 29 20.65 -12.88 -9.42
C VAL A 29 19.88 -12.89 -8.08
N PRO A 30 18.98 -13.84 -7.80
CA PRO A 30 18.35 -13.97 -6.49
C PRO A 30 19.34 -14.20 -5.35
N ILE A 31 20.38 -15.02 -5.57
CA ILE A 31 21.45 -15.25 -4.58
C ILE A 31 22.19 -13.95 -4.27
N PHE A 32 22.51 -13.14 -5.28
CA PHE A 32 23.15 -11.83 -5.08
C PHE A 32 22.30 -10.92 -4.18
N PHE A 33 20.99 -10.84 -4.43
CA PHE A 33 20.08 -10.05 -3.60
C PHE A 33 19.91 -10.60 -2.18
N ALA A 34 19.89 -11.93 -2.03
CA ALA A 34 19.87 -12.58 -0.73
C ALA A 34 21.12 -12.26 0.10
N ILE A 35 22.31 -12.35 -0.50
CA ILE A 35 23.58 -12.00 0.14
C ILE A 35 23.59 -10.53 0.51
N LYS A 36 23.17 -9.63 -0.39
CA LYS A 36 23.05 -8.19 -0.10
C LYS A 36 22.13 -7.93 1.10
N ALA A 37 20.96 -8.58 1.15
CA ALA A 37 20.01 -8.42 2.25
C ALA A 37 20.56 -8.96 3.57
N PHE A 38 21.25 -10.11 3.55
CA PHE A 38 21.91 -10.70 4.71
C PHE A 38 22.97 -9.76 5.29
N VAL A 39 23.95 -9.41 4.47
CA VAL A 39 25.10 -8.57 4.84
C VAL A 39 24.62 -7.23 5.36
N TYR A 40 23.68 -6.60 4.65
CA TYR A 40 23.09 -5.34 5.07
C TYR A 40 22.41 -5.45 6.44
N SER A 41 21.58 -6.49 6.65
CA SER A 41 20.89 -6.69 7.93
C SER A 41 21.86 -6.89 9.09
N PHE A 42 22.88 -7.73 8.88
CA PHE A 42 23.87 -8.06 9.89
C PHE A 42 24.71 -6.83 10.29
N HIS A 43 25.14 -6.01 9.32
CA HIS A 43 25.87 -4.76 9.59
C HIS A 43 25.04 -3.73 10.36
N HIS A 44 23.71 -3.80 10.29
CA HIS A 44 22.80 -2.86 10.96
C HIS A 44 22.09 -3.51 12.16
N GLY A 45 22.81 -4.38 12.88
CA GLY A 45 22.42 -4.87 14.21
C GLY A 45 21.41 -6.02 14.23
N ALA A 46 21.04 -6.62 13.09
CA ALA A 46 20.18 -7.79 13.09
C ALA A 46 20.94 -9.03 13.60
N SER A 47 20.27 -9.86 14.40
CA SER A 47 20.80 -11.18 14.78
C SER A 47 21.02 -12.05 13.55
N PHE A 48 21.92 -13.04 13.63
CA PHE A 48 22.20 -13.96 12.53
C PHE A 48 20.92 -14.60 11.95
N PHE A 49 20.02 -15.06 12.82
CA PHE A 49 18.76 -15.66 12.41
C PHE A 49 17.84 -14.65 11.68
N SER A 50 17.73 -13.42 12.19
CA SER A 50 16.96 -12.36 11.54
C SER A 50 17.54 -11.95 10.19
N ALA A 51 18.87 -11.85 10.10
CA ALA A 51 19.58 -11.59 8.85
C ALA A 51 19.35 -12.71 7.82
N PHE A 52 19.31 -13.97 8.25
CA PHE A 52 18.99 -15.11 7.38
C PHE A 52 17.55 -15.06 6.87
N ILE A 53 16.58 -14.74 7.73
CA ILE A 53 15.18 -14.51 7.29
C ILE A 53 15.11 -13.40 6.26
N ASN A 54 15.81 -12.28 6.49
CA ASN A 54 15.87 -11.18 5.54
C ASN A 54 16.56 -11.57 4.22
N ALA A 55 17.53 -12.49 4.26
CA ALA A 55 18.15 -13.07 3.06
C ALA A 55 17.15 -13.88 2.23
N ILE A 56 16.34 -14.72 2.86
CA ILE A 56 15.26 -15.48 2.21
C ILE A 56 14.26 -14.51 1.57
N ILE A 57 13.84 -13.46 2.30
CA ILE A 57 12.95 -12.43 1.74
C ILE A 57 13.63 -11.71 0.57
N GLY A 58 14.93 -11.40 0.67
CA GLY A 58 15.71 -10.80 -0.41
C GLY A 58 15.81 -11.68 -1.66
N PHE A 59 15.90 -12.99 -1.49
CA PHE A 59 15.94 -13.98 -2.56
C PHE A 59 14.66 -13.96 -3.39
N PHE A 60 13.50 -14.03 -2.73
CA PHE A 60 12.20 -14.11 -3.43
C PHE A 60 11.60 -12.74 -3.77
N HIS A 61 11.82 -11.74 -2.92
CA HIS A 61 11.13 -10.46 -3.00
C HIS A 61 11.99 -9.28 -2.49
N TYR A 62 13.11 -9.02 -3.18
CA TYR A 62 14.04 -7.94 -2.83
C TYR A 62 13.39 -6.55 -2.61
N PRO A 63 12.39 -6.10 -3.40
CA PRO A 63 11.71 -4.83 -3.13
C PRO A 63 11.03 -4.77 -1.75
N GLN A 64 10.53 -5.91 -1.26
CA GLN A 64 9.91 -5.98 0.06
C GLN A 64 10.98 -5.86 1.15
N PHE A 65 12.16 -6.46 0.96
CA PHE A 65 13.29 -6.23 1.86
C PHE A 65 13.63 -4.74 1.93
N LEU A 66 13.79 -4.06 0.78
CA LEU A 66 14.19 -2.65 0.72
C LEU A 66 13.21 -1.67 1.39
N TRP A 67 11.89 -1.92 1.26
CA TRP A 67 10.86 -0.96 1.67
C TRP A 67 10.03 -1.41 2.88
N SER A 68 10.33 -2.56 3.48
CA SER A 68 9.73 -2.96 4.75
C SER A 68 10.79 -3.36 5.78
N ARG A 69 11.56 -4.42 5.52
CA ARG A 69 12.52 -4.98 6.49
C ARG A 69 13.68 -4.03 6.77
N ARG A 70 14.27 -3.46 5.72
CA ARG A 70 15.36 -2.48 5.81
C ARG A 70 15.01 -1.31 6.72
N LEU A 71 13.77 -0.83 6.66
CA LEU A 71 13.31 0.33 7.42
C LEU A 71 13.10 0.04 8.92
N MET A 72 13.06 -1.23 9.31
CA MET A 72 12.91 -1.66 10.71
C MET A 72 14.24 -1.90 11.42
N LEU A 73 15.36 -1.85 10.68
CA LEU A 73 16.70 -2.03 11.25
C LEU A 73 17.13 -0.80 12.05
N ASP A 74 18.18 -0.96 12.87
CA ASP A 74 18.78 0.18 13.54
C ASP A 74 19.75 0.88 12.57
N LEU A 75 19.30 2.02 12.04
CA LEU A 75 19.95 2.72 10.95
C LEU A 75 20.64 3.99 11.47
N PRO A 76 21.88 4.27 11.05
CA PRO A 76 22.52 5.54 11.38
C PRO A 76 21.84 6.70 10.65
N SER A 77 21.92 7.90 11.22
CA SER A 77 21.20 9.09 10.73
C SER A 77 21.48 9.43 9.26
N GLU A 78 22.72 9.24 8.79
CA GLU A 78 23.09 9.47 7.38
C GLU A 78 22.34 8.53 6.41
N THR A 79 22.26 7.25 6.77
CA THR A 79 21.50 6.25 6.00
C THR A 79 20.02 6.57 6.01
N ILE A 80 19.47 7.03 7.14
CA ILE A 80 18.07 7.46 7.23
C ILE A 80 17.81 8.61 6.27
N GLN A 81 18.63 9.67 6.27
CA GLN A 81 18.46 10.80 5.35
C GLN A 81 18.47 10.37 3.88
N THR A 82 19.35 9.43 3.52
CA THR A 82 19.41 8.88 2.16
C THR A 82 18.13 8.14 1.80
N ILE A 83 17.63 7.28 2.68
CA ILE A 83 16.35 6.56 2.50
C ILE A 83 15.18 7.54 2.36
N LEU A 84 15.14 8.59 3.17
CA LEU A 84 14.09 9.60 3.09
C LEU A 84 14.11 10.35 1.74
N LYS A 85 15.29 10.71 1.23
CA LYS A 85 15.44 11.27 -0.12
C LYS A 85 14.98 10.30 -1.22
N GLU A 86 15.30 9.01 -1.10
CA GLU A 86 14.84 7.99 -2.04
C GLU A 86 13.33 7.77 -1.98
N SER A 87 12.72 7.94 -0.80
CA SER A 87 11.30 7.67 -0.57
C SER A 87 10.36 8.54 -1.42
N THR A 88 10.85 9.69 -1.89
CA THR A 88 10.16 10.59 -2.82
C THR A 88 9.73 9.88 -4.11
N LYS A 89 10.50 8.88 -4.57
CA LYS A 89 10.18 8.09 -5.77
C LYS A 89 8.90 7.26 -5.61
N ILE A 90 8.58 6.86 -4.38
CA ILE A 90 7.40 6.05 -4.07
C ILE A 90 6.25 6.93 -3.62
N THR A 91 6.53 7.85 -2.69
CA THR A 91 5.50 8.66 -2.03
C THR A 91 5.11 9.91 -2.81
N LYS A 92 5.88 10.31 -3.83
CA LYS A 92 5.70 11.53 -4.62
C LYS A 92 5.66 12.83 -3.81
N VAL A 93 6.18 12.80 -2.58
CA VAL A 93 6.27 13.96 -1.68
C VAL A 93 7.68 14.09 -1.16
N SER A 94 8.07 15.31 -0.80
CA SER A 94 9.38 15.62 -0.24
C SER A 94 9.60 15.03 1.16
N ALA A 95 8.54 14.99 1.97
CA ALA A 95 8.59 14.50 3.36
C ALA A 95 7.56 13.38 3.63
N PRO A 96 7.92 12.33 4.41
CA PRO A 96 7.01 11.22 4.69
C PRO A 96 5.68 11.58 5.36
N ASP A 97 5.65 12.65 6.14
CA ASP A 97 4.47 13.20 6.82
C ASP A 97 3.60 14.11 5.91
N SER A 98 4.01 14.31 4.67
CA SER A 98 3.29 15.11 3.68
C SER A 98 2.41 14.25 2.78
N LEU A 99 1.35 14.84 2.23
CA LEU A 99 0.36 14.13 1.42
C LEU A 99 0.39 14.62 -0.03
N PHE A 100 0.34 13.70 -0.99
CA PHE A 100 0.26 14.03 -2.41
C PHE A 100 -1.21 14.07 -2.88
N CYS A 101 -1.62 15.16 -3.52
CA CYS A 101 -2.94 15.23 -4.15
C CYS A 101 -2.90 14.66 -5.58
N PRO A 102 -3.67 13.58 -5.88
CA PRO A 102 -3.62 12.94 -7.19
C PRO A 102 -4.21 13.79 -8.32
N PHE A 103 -5.14 14.71 -8.01
CA PHE A 103 -5.82 15.52 -9.02
C PHE A 103 -5.01 16.72 -9.47
N CYS A 104 -4.56 17.55 -8.53
CA CYS A 104 -3.82 18.78 -8.85
C CYS A 104 -2.30 18.64 -8.72
N LYS A 105 -1.81 17.45 -8.36
CA LYS A 105 -0.39 17.07 -8.30
C LYS A 105 0.45 17.98 -7.40
N ILE A 106 -0.15 18.50 -6.33
CA ILE A 106 0.57 19.28 -5.32
C ILE A 106 0.85 18.44 -4.08
N GLU A 107 1.91 18.81 -3.39
CA GLU A 107 2.22 18.31 -2.05
C GLU A 107 1.54 19.18 -1.00
N ILE A 108 0.96 18.52 0.01
CA ILE A 108 0.37 19.16 1.18
C ILE A 108 1.27 18.84 2.37
N PRO A 109 2.06 19.81 2.85
CA PRO A 109 3.05 19.59 3.90
C PRO A 109 2.38 19.28 5.23
N HIS A 110 3.03 18.44 6.06
CA HIS A 110 2.60 18.10 7.42
C HIS A 110 1.12 17.68 7.53
N ALA A 111 0.66 16.90 6.55
CA ALA A 111 -0.73 16.48 6.43
C ALA A 111 -1.05 15.23 7.27
N LEU A 112 -0.03 14.43 7.59
CA LEU A 112 -0.15 13.14 8.24
C LEU A 112 0.40 13.18 9.65
N ARG A 113 -0.21 12.41 10.54
CA ARG A 113 0.27 12.14 11.90
C ARG A 113 0.01 10.70 12.29
N PHE A 114 0.71 10.24 13.31
CA PHE A 114 0.40 8.99 13.96
C PHE A 114 -0.90 9.07 14.74
N LEU A 115 -1.76 8.05 14.58
CA LEU A 115 -2.86 7.78 15.51
C LEU A 115 -2.40 6.75 16.56
N SER A 116 -1.66 5.75 16.12
CA SER A 116 -0.98 4.75 16.94
C SER A 116 0.36 4.40 16.28
N GLU A 117 1.15 3.51 16.90
CA GLU A 117 2.45 3.09 16.34
C GLU A 117 2.35 2.45 14.95
N GLU A 118 1.19 1.92 14.58
CA GLU A 118 0.99 1.20 13.31
C GLU A 118 0.09 1.95 12.32
N ASN A 119 -0.62 2.98 12.78
CA ASN A 119 -1.66 3.64 12.01
C ASN A 119 -1.41 5.13 11.85
N ILE A 120 -1.68 5.62 10.64
CA ILE A 120 -1.61 7.05 10.30
C ILE A 120 -3.01 7.63 10.07
N THR A 121 -3.15 8.90 10.39
CA THR A 121 -4.36 9.70 10.20
C THR A 121 -3.98 11.11 9.75
N THR A 122 -4.97 11.95 9.46
CA THR A 122 -4.72 13.35 9.08
C THR A 122 -4.45 14.23 10.30
N THR A 123 -3.63 15.27 10.11
CA THR A 123 -3.33 16.26 11.16
C THR A 123 -4.55 17.12 11.51
N LYS A 124 -5.33 17.49 10.50
CA LYS A 124 -6.57 18.26 10.63
C LYS A 124 -7.77 17.53 10.03
N ARG A 125 -8.97 17.92 10.48
CA ARG A 125 -10.25 17.49 9.90
C ARG A 125 -11.16 18.72 9.77
N PRO A 126 -11.66 19.07 8.57
CA PRO A 126 -11.44 18.37 7.31
C PRO A 126 -10.00 18.51 6.77
N MET A 127 -9.47 17.46 6.17
CA MET A 127 -8.19 17.48 5.45
C MET A 127 -8.46 17.73 3.97
N LEU A 128 -8.43 18.99 3.58
CA LEU A 128 -8.70 19.43 2.22
C LEU A 128 -7.41 19.75 1.47
N CYS A 129 -7.40 19.42 0.18
CA CYS A 129 -6.42 19.94 -0.75
C CYS A 129 -6.56 21.46 -0.88
N PRO A 130 -5.50 22.25 -0.65
CA PRO A 130 -5.60 23.71 -0.72
C PRO A 130 -5.93 24.24 -2.13
N ARG A 131 -5.66 23.47 -3.19
CA ARG A 131 -5.88 23.88 -4.59
C ARG A 131 -7.19 23.38 -5.18
N CYS A 132 -7.51 22.09 -5.03
CA CYS A 132 -8.71 21.50 -5.64
C CYS A 132 -9.82 21.14 -4.64
N GLN A 133 -9.64 21.43 -3.35
CA GLN A 133 -10.61 21.16 -2.28
C GLN A 133 -11.00 19.68 -2.11
N LEU A 134 -10.27 18.75 -2.73
CA LEU A 134 -10.45 17.33 -2.49
C LEU A 134 -10.26 17.00 -1.01
N ARG A 135 -11.19 16.23 -0.44
CA ARG A 135 -11.14 15.75 0.94
C ARG A 135 -10.41 14.41 1.05
N PHE A 136 -9.49 14.31 2.00
CA PHE A 136 -8.69 13.10 2.25
C PHE A 136 -9.10 12.34 3.52
N ASP A 137 -9.79 12.97 4.47
CA ASP A 137 -10.31 12.33 5.69
C ASP A 137 -11.71 11.72 5.48
N CYS A 138 -11.92 11.03 4.36
CA CYS A 138 -13.23 10.46 3.98
C CYS A 138 -13.30 8.94 4.12
N CYS A 139 -14.50 8.38 4.21
CA CYS A 139 -14.72 6.94 4.41
C CYS A 139 -14.08 6.08 3.31
N ARG A 140 -14.03 6.58 2.07
CA ARG A 140 -13.37 5.92 0.93
C ARG A 140 -11.92 5.52 1.21
N TYR A 141 -11.19 6.34 1.97
CA TYR A 141 -9.78 6.08 2.35
C TYR A 141 -9.63 5.48 3.74
N CYS A 142 -10.74 5.20 4.43
CA CYS A 142 -10.72 4.71 5.80
C CYS A 142 -10.60 3.19 5.86
N GLN A 143 -9.74 2.68 6.75
CA GLN A 143 -9.63 1.23 7.00
C GLN A 143 -10.95 0.65 7.53
N ASN A 144 -11.67 1.42 8.35
CA ASN A 144 -12.91 1.02 9.01
C ASN A 144 -14.17 1.07 8.12
N TYR A 145 -14.00 1.35 6.82
CA TYR A 145 -15.10 1.42 5.87
C TYR A 145 -15.17 0.15 5.02
N GLU A 146 -16.28 -0.57 5.10
CA GLU A 146 -16.56 -1.73 4.24
C GLU A 146 -17.44 -1.31 3.08
N LEU A 147 -16.98 -1.55 1.85
CA LEU A 147 -17.76 -1.31 0.63
C LEU A 147 -18.96 -2.25 0.58
N SER A 148 -20.13 -1.74 0.18
CA SER A 148 -21.30 -2.57 -0.08
C SER A 148 -21.19 -3.18 -1.48
N GLY A 149 -21.11 -4.50 -1.58
CA GLY A 149 -21.22 -5.23 -2.85
C GLY A 149 -20.04 -6.17 -3.12
N ASN A 150 -20.37 -7.45 -3.35
CA ASN A 150 -19.42 -8.49 -3.77
C ASN A 150 -19.51 -8.75 -5.28
N GLN A 151 -19.88 -7.75 -6.09
CA GLN A 151 -20.19 -7.95 -7.51
C GLN A 151 -19.03 -7.48 -8.39
N ARG A 152 -18.30 -8.46 -8.93
CA ARG A 152 -17.11 -8.33 -9.78
C ARG A 152 -17.28 -7.54 -11.10
N TRP A 153 -18.46 -7.00 -11.40
CA TRP A 153 -18.80 -6.51 -12.75
C TRP A 153 -19.32 -5.06 -12.83
N MET A 154 -19.71 -4.42 -11.72
CA MET A 154 -19.90 -2.96 -11.64
C MET A 154 -19.56 -2.49 -10.21
N PHE A 155 -18.51 -1.70 -10.09
CA PHE A 155 -18.06 -1.15 -8.81
C PHE A 155 -18.88 0.08 -8.44
N GLU A 156 -20.05 -0.12 -7.82
CA GLU A 156 -20.69 0.97 -7.08
C GLU A 156 -19.94 1.20 -5.76
N ASN A 157 -18.81 1.94 -5.83
CA ASN A 157 -17.96 2.25 -4.68
C ASN A 157 -18.43 3.49 -3.88
N SER A 158 -19.64 3.96 -4.14
CA SER A 158 -20.24 5.13 -3.48
C SER A 158 -20.77 4.78 -2.09
N ARG A 159 -21.22 3.54 -1.87
CA ARG A 159 -21.93 3.11 -0.66
C ARG A 159 -21.20 2.01 0.11
N GLY A 160 -21.51 1.92 1.39
CA GLY A 160 -20.88 0.97 2.29
C GLY A 160 -21.33 1.16 3.73
N LYS A 161 -20.57 0.60 4.66
CA LYS A 161 -20.85 0.70 6.10
C LYS A 161 -19.58 0.92 6.91
N CYS A 162 -19.72 1.62 8.03
CA CYS A 162 -18.64 1.73 9.02
C CYS A 162 -18.67 0.51 9.95
N THR A 163 -17.52 -0.11 10.18
CA THR A 163 -17.42 -1.28 11.08
C THR A 163 -17.35 -0.92 12.55
N VAL A 164 -16.99 0.33 12.88
CA VAL A 164 -16.73 0.76 14.25
C VAL A 164 -17.88 1.57 14.84
N ILE A 165 -18.50 2.45 14.07
CA ILE A 165 -19.70 3.19 14.50
C ILE A 165 -20.90 2.27 14.27
N LYS A 166 -21.61 1.92 15.35
CA LYS A 166 -22.81 1.08 15.30
C LYS A 166 -24.03 1.85 15.73
N GLU A 167 -25.12 1.70 15.00
CA GLU A 167 -26.40 2.36 15.27
C GLU A 167 -27.57 1.39 14.98
N VAL A 168 -28.68 1.62 15.66
CA VAL A 168 -29.94 0.91 15.39
C VAL A 168 -30.48 1.42 14.06
N GLN A 169 -30.55 0.54 13.07
CA GLN A 169 -31.00 0.87 11.72
C GLN A 169 -32.18 -0.03 11.32
N SER A 170 -33.11 0.54 10.55
CA SER A 170 -34.22 -0.21 9.98
C SER A 170 -33.69 -1.27 9.03
N ILE A 171 -34.30 -2.47 9.10
CA ILE A 171 -33.95 -3.59 8.23
C ILE A 171 -34.17 -3.24 6.74
N ASP A 172 -35.21 -2.48 6.42
CA ASP A 172 -35.51 -2.05 5.04
C ASP A 172 -34.40 -1.19 4.42
N THR A 173 -33.68 -0.45 5.25
CA THR A 173 -32.61 0.45 4.78
C THR A 173 -31.28 -0.29 4.61
N PHE A 174 -31.06 -1.34 5.40
CA PHE A 174 -29.77 -2.02 5.49
C PHE A 174 -29.70 -3.34 4.71
N CYS A 175 -30.80 -4.10 4.66
CA CYS A 175 -30.84 -5.43 4.07
C CYS A 175 -31.39 -5.40 2.64
N GLU A 176 -30.93 -6.34 1.80
CA GLU A 176 -31.57 -6.60 0.52
C GLU A 176 -33.03 -7.05 0.75
N PRO A 177 -33.99 -6.69 -0.14
CA PRO A 177 -35.41 -7.00 0.03
C PRO A 177 -35.75 -8.45 0.44
N PRO A 178 -35.13 -9.51 -0.11
CA PRO A 178 -35.45 -10.88 0.31
C PRO A 178 -34.98 -11.21 1.73
N MET A 179 -33.87 -10.62 2.18
CA MET A 179 -33.39 -10.79 3.55
C MET A 179 -34.22 -9.95 4.52
N ALA A 180 -34.57 -8.72 4.12
CA ALA A 180 -35.42 -7.85 4.90
C ALA A 180 -36.76 -8.52 5.23
N LYS A 181 -37.41 -9.12 4.21
CA LYS A 181 -38.65 -9.87 4.38
C LYS A 181 -38.51 -11.01 5.40
N ARG A 182 -37.45 -11.81 5.31
CA ARG A 182 -37.21 -12.91 6.27
C ARG A 182 -37.02 -12.41 7.69
N LEU A 183 -36.33 -11.29 7.88
CA LEU A 183 -36.11 -10.71 9.20
C LEU A 183 -37.42 -10.16 9.79
N HIS A 184 -38.26 -9.52 8.98
CA HIS A 184 -39.61 -9.14 9.40
C HIS A 184 -40.49 -10.36 9.74
N ASP A 185 -40.44 -11.43 8.93
CA ASP A 185 -41.15 -12.68 9.22
C ASP A 185 -40.69 -13.31 10.56
N MET A 186 -39.45 -13.05 10.98
CA MET A 186 -38.89 -13.45 12.28
C MET A 186 -39.18 -12.46 13.43
N GLY A 187 -39.93 -11.38 13.17
CA GLY A 187 -40.30 -10.36 14.15
C GLY A 187 -39.24 -9.28 14.41
N TRP A 188 -38.27 -9.11 13.50
CA TRP A 188 -37.28 -8.05 13.59
C TRP A 188 -37.66 -6.87 12.70
N ASP A 189 -37.67 -5.65 13.27
CA ASP A 189 -37.89 -4.41 12.52
C ASP A 189 -36.63 -3.55 12.38
N SER A 190 -35.65 -3.76 13.28
CA SER A 190 -34.38 -3.06 13.29
C SER A 190 -33.23 -3.95 13.75
N LEU A 191 -32.02 -3.59 13.35
CA LEU A 191 -30.79 -4.27 13.75
C LEU A 191 -29.76 -3.26 14.27
N TYR A 192 -29.04 -3.65 15.31
CA TYR A 192 -27.87 -2.92 15.78
C TYR A 192 -26.65 -3.32 14.92
N THR A 193 -26.31 -2.50 13.94
CA THR A 193 -25.31 -2.81 12.91
C THR A 193 -24.42 -1.62 12.63
N GLY A 194 -23.36 -1.83 11.84
CA GLY A 194 -22.46 -0.78 11.39
C GLY A 194 -23.20 0.31 10.62
N LEU A 195 -22.87 1.58 10.88
CA LEU A 195 -23.53 2.74 10.27
C LEU A 195 -23.45 2.68 8.74
N SER A 196 -24.60 2.67 8.07
CA SER A 196 -24.68 2.75 6.61
C SER A 196 -24.22 4.13 6.14
N ILE A 197 -23.33 4.15 5.15
CA ILE A 197 -22.74 5.36 4.56
C ILE A 197 -23.18 5.43 3.10
N PRO A 198 -24.04 6.40 2.74
CA PRO A 198 -24.56 6.54 1.38
C PRO A 198 -23.57 7.18 0.41
N ASP A 199 -22.60 7.95 0.91
CA ASP A 199 -21.53 8.59 0.14
C ASP A 199 -20.17 8.42 0.85
N SER A 200 -19.26 7.71 0.20
CA SER A 200 -17.93 7.43 0.74
C SER A 200 -17.00 8.65 0.82
N PHE A 201 -17.32 9.75 0.13
CA PHE A 201 -16.53 11.00 0.19
C PHE A 201 -16.85 11.87 1.40
N THR A 202 -17.98 11.62 2.05
CA THR A 202 -18.44 12.41 3.20
C THR A 202 -18.40 11.55 4.47
N PRO A 203 -17.46 11.78 5.40
CA PRO A 203 -17.43 11.05 6.65
C PRO A 203 -18.64 11.42 7.52
N PRO A 204 -19.14 10.49 8.36
CA PRO A 204 -20.17 10.80 9.36
C PRO A 204 -19.71 11.90 10.32
N ASP A 205 -20.64 12.77 10.75
CA ASP A 205 -20.35 13.93 11.61
C ASP A 205 -19.61 13.58 12.91
N ARG A 206 -19.86 12.38 13.45
CA ARG A 206 -19.28 11.90 14.71
C ARG A 206 -17.99 11.08 14.53
N CYS A 207 -17.48 10.94 13.31
CA CYS A 207 -16.35 10.07 13.02
C CYS A 207 -15.02 10.62 13.58
N ARG A 208 -14.53 9.99 14.66
CA ARG A 208 -13.21 10.28 15.25
C ARG A 208 -12.14 9.25 14.88
N GLN A 209 -12.54 8.10 14.33
CA GLN A 209 -11.68 6.93 14.15
C GLN A 209 -11.16 6.76 12.70
N PHE A 210 -10.99 7.85 11.96
CA PHE A 210 -10.42 7.76 10.62
C PHE A 210 -8.95 7.30 10.67
N ILE A 211 -8.67 6.21 9.97
CA ILE A 211 -7.36 5.59 9.78
C ILE A 211 -7.18 5.38 8.29
N PHE A 212 -6.06 5.84 7.72
CA PHE A 212 -5.80 5.63 6.30
C PHE A 212 -5.62 4.14 5.99
N ASP A 213 -6.30 3.70 4.95
CA ASP A 213 -6.11 2.40 4.33
C ASP A 213 -5.19 2.54 3.11
N GLY A 214 -4.03 1.87 3.17
CA GLY A 214 -3.04 1.92 2.11
C GLY A 214 -3.52 1.34 0.78
N GLU A 215 -4.34 0.29 0.82
CA GLU A 215 -4.83 -0.37 -0.40
C GLU A 215 -5.92 0.47 -1.07
N LYS A 216 -6.84 1.02 -0.29
CA LYS A 216 -7.90 1.90 -0.84
C LYS A 216 -7.34 3.20 -1.38
N ALA A 217 -6.33 3.77 -0.72
CA ALA A 217 -5.64 4.96 -1.20
C ALA A 217 -4.97 4.75 -2.57
N ILE A 218 -4.39 3.56 -2.79
CA ILE A 218 -3.73 3.21 -4.07
C ILE A 218 -4.73 3.22 -5.23
N ASN A 219 -5.97 2.76 -5.01
CA ASN A 219 -7.01 2.75 -6.05
C ASN A 219 -7.32 4.15 -6.61
N ASP A 220 -7.11 5.20 -5.82
CA ASP A 220 -7.29 6.60 -6.24
C ASP A 220 -5.95 7.32 -6.50
N ASN A 221 -4.88 6.56 -6.77
CA ASN A 221 -3.54 7.09 -7.06
C ASN A 221 -2.94 7.94 -5.93
N ILE A 222 -3.36 7.73 -4.68
CA ILE A 222 -2.72 8.33 -3.50
C ILE A 222 -1.58 7.39 -3.07
N PRO A 223 -0.30 7.75 -3.32
CA PRO A 223 0.80 6.83 -3.17
C PRO A 223 1.17 6.54 -1.71
N GLY A 224 1.48 5.28 -1.44
CA GLY A 224 2.24 4.87 -0.27
C GLY A 224 1.63 5.32 1.06
N MET A 225 0.35 5.03 1.31
CA MET A 225 -0.34 5.33 2.59
C MET A 225 -0.47 4.14 3.54
N GLY A 226 0.13 3.00 3.19
CA GLY A 226 0.14 1.81 4.04
C GLY A 226 1.32 1.74 5.02
N LYS A 227 1.69 0.52 5.40
CA LYS A 227 2.78 0.22 6.36
C LYS A 227 4.11 0.90 6.03
N ILE A 228 4.43 1.04 4.74
CA ILE A 228 5.68 1.70 4.29
C ILE A 228 5.70 3.16 4.76
N ARG A 229 4.57 3.88 4.70
CA ARG A 229 4.44 5.28 5.14
C ARG A 229 4.74 5.42 6.63
N VAL A 230 4.14 4.53 7.42
CA VAL A 230 4.31 4.47 8.88
C VAL A 230 5.79 4.32 9.21
N LEU A 231 6.49 3.39 8.55
CA LEU A 231 7.93 3.15 8.77
C LEU A 231 8.77 4.37 8.37
N LEU A 232 8.48 4.99 7.22
CA LEU A 232 9.18 6.20 6.78
C LEU A 232 8.97 7.38 7.74
N MET A 233 7.75 7.58 8.24
CA MET A 233 7.46 8.60 9.24
C MET A 233 8.17 8.29 10.58
N LYS A 234 8.30 7.02 10.98
CA LYS A 234 9.08 6.64 12.18
C LYS A 234 10.55 7.01 12.02
N LEU A 235 11.11 6.76 10.84
CA LEU A 235 12.49 7.14 10.51
C LEU A 235 12.67 8.66 10.49
N GLN A 236 11.70 9.42 9.94
CA GLN A 236 11.70 10.88 9.99
C GLN A 236 11.70 11.39 11.43
N ASN A 237 10.88 10.82 12.31
CA ASN A 237 10.82 11.19 13.73
C ASN A 237 12.10 10.85 14.50
N LYS A 238 12.93 9.90 14.05
CA LYS A 238 14.23 9.63 14.68
C LYS A 238 15.28 10.71 14.39
N LEU A 239 15.07 11.51 13.34
CA LEU A 239 15.99 12.59 12.95
C LEU A 239 15.64 13.95 13.56
N ASN A 240 14.40 14.11 14.02
CA ASN A 240 13.89 15.32 14.67
C ASN A 240 14.00 15.21 16.19
#